data_AF-H8K6Z8-F1
#
_entry.id   AF-H8K6Z8-F1
#
_cell.length_a   1.000
_cell.length_b   1.000
_cell.length_c   1.000
_cell.angle_alpha   90.00
_cell.angle_beta   90.00
_cell.angle_gamma   90.00
#
_symmetry.space_group_name_H-M   'P 1'
#
loop_
_entity.id
_entity.type
_entity.pdbx_description
1 polymer ?
#
loop_
_entity_poly.entity_id
_entity_poly.type
_entity_poly.pdbx_seq_one_letter_code
_entity_poly.pdbx_strand_id
1 'polypeptide(L)' 'MKVGIYPVWNSGVTPSGFTDKWNMEGNTITISEGGACGLVNLCRERFWLGGHCYPVTNLAANLNKYFLFFQLK' A
#
# COMPACT_ATOMS: atom_id res chain seq x y z
N MET A 1 -0.39 10.94 -20.44
CA MET A 1 -1.12 11.58 -19.32
C MET A 1 -1.35 10.53 -18.24
N LYS A 2 -0.89 10.77 -17.01
CA LYS A 2 -1.41 10.03 -15.84
C LYS A 2 -2.80 10.60 -15.57
N VAL A 3 -3.84 9.85 -15.92
CA VAL A 3 -5.22 10.25 -15.62
C VAL A 3 -5.52 9.72 -14.23
N GLY A 4 -5.71 10.61 -13.26
CA GLY A 4 -6.08 10.24 -11.89
C GLY A 4 -5.18 10.80 -10.79
N ILE A 5 -5.75 10.94 -9.59
CA ILE A 5 -5.06 11.48 -8.40
C ILE A 5 -4.53 10.39 -7.46
N TYR A 6 -5.08 9.17 -7.51
CA TYR A 6 -4.72 8.09 -6.59
C TYR A 6 -3.75 7.11 -7.24
N PRO A 7 -2.63 6.75 -6.58
CA PRO A 7 -1.71 5.76 -7.09
C PRO A 7 -2.33 4.35 -7.08
N VAL A 8 -1.99 3.55 -8.09
CA VAL A 8 -2.36 2.13 -8.16
C VAL A 8 -1.18 1.28 -7.68
N TRP A 9 -1.34 0.59 -6.56
CA TRP A 9 -0.35 -0.34 -6.02
C TRP A 9 -0.70 -1.79 -6.37
N ASN A 10 0.23 -2.47 -7.05
CA ASN A 10 0.22 -3.91 -7.33
C ASN A 10 1.53 -4.53 -6.81
N SER A 11 2.17 -5.36 -7.62
CA SER A 11 3.37 -6.13 -7.34
C SER A 11 4.71 -5.37 -7.53
N GLY A 12 4.68 -4.05 -7.72
CA GLY A 12 5.83 -3.26 -8.12
C GLY A 12 6.47 -2.44 -7.00
N VAL A 13 7.72 -2.00 -7.21
CA VAL A 13 8.39 -1.01 -6.33
C VAL A 13 7.82 0.41 -6.46
N THR A 14 7.14 0.69 -7.56
CA THR A 14 6.48 1.97 -7.84
C THR A 14 5.03 1.75 -8.26
N PRO A 15 4.14 2.75 -8.14
CA PRO A 15 2.77 2.64 -8.60
C PRO A 15 2.70 2.24 -10.07
N SER A 16 1.85 1.26 -10.40
CA SER A 16 1.64 0.80 -11.78
C SER A 16 0.91 1.83 -12.65
N GLY A 17 0.30 2.83 -12.02
CA GLY A 17 -0.50 3.85 -12.68
C GLY A 17 -1.19 4.76 -11.67
N PHE A 18 -2.12 5.58 -12.17
CA PHE A 18 -2.96 6.46 -11.38
C PHE A 18 -4.42 6.29 -11.81
N THR A 19 -5.36 6.61 -10.92
CA THR A 19 -6.80 6.49 -11.12
C THR A 19 -7.54 7.53 -10.27
N ASP A 20 -8.77 7.90 -10.65
CA ASP A 20 -9.64 8.77 -9.84
C ASP A 20 -10.40 7.98 -8.75
N LYS A 21 -10.32 6.65 -8.78
CA LYS A 21 -10.95 5.77 -7.80
C LYS A 21 -9.93 5.31 -6.76
N TRP A 22 -10.38 5.10 -5.54
CA TRP A 22 -9.59 4.52 -4.46
C TRP A 22 -10.42 3.45 -3.77
N ASN A 23 -9.73 2.50 -3.13
CA ASN A 23 -10.37 1.44 -2.34
C ASN A 23 -9.66 1.18 -1.01
N MET A 24 -8.60 1.95 -0.71
CA MET A 24 -7.86 1.86 0.54
C MET A 24 -7.55 3.25 1.09
N GLU A 25 -7.69 3.38 2.41
CA GLU A 25 -7.33 4.60 3.12
C GLU A 25 -5.81 4.77 3.21
N GLY A 26 -5.37 6.02 3.30
CA GLY A 26 -3.98 6.35 3.55
C GLY A 26 -3.51 5.91 4.94
N ASN A 27 -2.22 6.09 5.20
CA ASN A 27 -1.54 5.57 6.38
C ASN A 27 -1.69 4.04 6.54
N THR A 28 -1.60 3.31 5.43
CA THR A 28 -1.74 1.84 5.39
C THR A 28 -0.42 1.22 4.98
N ILE A 29 0.03 0.22 5.75
CA ILE A 29 1.19 -0.61 5.38
C ILE A 29 0.74 -1.58 4.30
N THR A 30 1.54 -1.76 3.26
CA THR A 30 1.27 -2.72 2.18
C THR A 30 2.45 -3.66 1.98
N ILE A 31 2.17 -4.91 1.59
CA ILE A 31 3.17 -5.93 1.29
C ILE A 31 2.89 -6.48 -0.12
N SER A 32 3.89 -6.44 -0.99
CA SER A 32 3.79 -6.96 -2.36
C SER A 32 3.79 -8.50 -2.40
N GLU A 33 2.87 -9.11 -3.15
CA GLU A 33 2.79 -10.57 -3.33
C GLU A 33 3.69 -11.07 -4.47
N GLY A 34 3.64 -10.41 -5.63
CA GLY A 34 4.41 -10.76 -6.82
C GLY A 34 5.42 -9.69 -7.20
N GLY A 35 6.21 -9.88 -8.27
CA GLY A 35 7.17 -8.89 -8.76
C GLY A 35 8.25 -8.57 -7.72
N ALA A 36 8.09 -7.46 -7.01
CA ALA A 36 8.89 -7.07 -5.84
C ALA A 36 8.39 -7.76 -4.55
N CYS A 37 8.13 -9.07 -4.62
CA CYS A 37 7.56 -9.87 -3.53
C CYS A 37 8.25 -9.58 -2.18
N GLY A 38 7.45 -9.36 -1.13
CA GLY A 38 7.93 -9.02 0.20
C GLY A 38 8.24 -7.52 0.42
N LEU A 39 8.15 -6.67 -0.61
CA LEU A 39 8.33 -5.23 -0.43
C LEU A 39 7.28 -4.66 0.51
N VAL A 40 7.75 -4.15 1.65
CA VAL A 40 6.95 -3.39 2.60
C VAL A 40 6.95 -1.91 2.22
N ASN A 41 5.77 -1.31 2.15
CA ASN A 41 5.60 0.12 1.89
C ASN A 41 4.59 0.73 2.86
N LEU A 42 4.68 2.04 3.09
CA LEU A 42 3.72 2.82 3.86
C LEU A 42 3.05 3.83 2.93
N CYS A 43 1.84 3.50 2.47
CA CYS A 43 1.05 4.38 1.63
C CYS A 43 0.44 5.48 2.50
N ARG A 44 0.90 6.74 2.34
CA ARG A 44 0.47 7.87 3.18
C ARG A 44 -0.84 8.49 2.73
N GLU A 45 -1.14 8.43 1.44
CA GLU A 45 -2.35 8.97 0.82
C GLU A 45 -3.31 7.83 0.47
N ARG A 46 -4.58 8.15 0.19
CA ARG A 46 -5.53 7.19 -0.38
C ARG A 46 -5.00 6.61 -1.69
N PHE A 47 -5.34 5.36 -1.96
CA PHE A 47 -4.82 4.66 -3.13
C PHE A 47 -5.76 3.56 -3.61
N TRP A 48 -5.46 3.05 -4.80
CA TRP A 48 -6.06 1.84 -5.31
C TRP A 48 -5.12 0.66 -5.09
N LEU A 49 -5.54 -0.29 -4.26
CA LEU A 49 -4.87 -1.55 -4.05
C LEU A 49 -5.39 -2.58 -5.08
N GLY A 50 -4.49 -3.09 -5.92
CA GLY A 50 -4.82 -4.17 -6.86
C GLY A 50 -4.49 -5.56 -6.31
N GLY A 51 -4.65 -6.59 -7.15
CA GLY A 51 -4.74 -7.99 -6.71
C GLY A 51 -3.46 -8.63 -6.16
N HIS A 52 -2.29 -8.02 -6.40
CA HIS A 52 -0.98 -8.56 -6.02
C HIS A 52 -0.26 -7.74 -4.94
N CYS A 53 -1.03 -7.02 -4.12
CA CYS A 53 -0.54 -6.24 -3.00
C CYS A 53 -1.54 -6.37 -1.86
N TYR A 54 -1.05 -6.59 -0.64
CA TYR A 54 -1.90 -6.80 0.53
C TYR A 54 -1.74 -5.68 1.53
N PRO A 55 -2.84 -5.19 2.14
CA PRO A 55 -2.78 -4.20 3.18
C PRO A 55 -2.63 -4.89 4.54
N VAL A 56 -1.89 -4.28 5.47
CA VAL A 56 -1.88 -4.71 6.87
C VAL A 56 -2.98 -3.94 7.60
N THR A 57 -4.10 -4.61 7.85
CA THR A 57 -5.30 -4.04 8.49
C THR A 57 -5.61 -4.72 9.82
N ASN A 58 -6.63 -4.24 10.53
CA ASN A 58 -7.11 -4.82 11.79
C ASN A 58 -6.01 -4.92 12.87
N LEU A 59 -5.19 -3.87 12.99
CA LEU A 59 -4.15 -3.78 14.00
C LEU A 59 -4.77 -3.59 15.38
N ALA A 60 -4.16 -4.20 16.41
CA ALA A 60 -4.55 -3.98 17.80
C ALA A 60 -4.43 -2.48 18.18
N ALA A 61 -5.35 -1.97 18.99
CA ALA A 61 -5.42 -0.55 19.34
C ALA A 61 -4.16 -0.02 20.04
N ASN A 62 -3.43 -0.87 20.75
CA ASN A 62 -2.18 -0.54 21.45
C ASN A 62 -0.92 -0.78 20.61
N LEU A 63 -1.03 -1.25 19.36
CA LEU A 63 0.11 -1.48 18.49
C LEU A 63 0.53 -0.19 17.78
N ASN A 64 1.79 0.19 17.92
CA ASN A 64 2.35 1.29 17.14
C ASN A 64 2.60 0.82 15.69
N LYS A 65 1.80 1.32 14.75
CA LYS A 65 1.89 1.01 13.31
C LYS A 65 3.26 1.35 12.71
N TYR A 66 3.87 2.46 13.12
CA TYR A 66 5.18 2.86 12.58
C TYR A 66 6.29 1.92 13.07
N PHE A 67 6.23 1.51 14.34
CA PHE A 67 7.12 0.47 14.85
C PHE A 67 6.95 -0.83 14.05
N LEU A 68 5.72 -1.29 13.83
CA LEU A 68 5.45 -2.48 13.01
C LEU A 68 6.00 -2.32 11.59
N PHE A 69 5.78 -1.16 10.95
CA PHE A 69 6.30 -0.88 9.62
C PHE A 69 7.83 -1.02 9.56
N PHE A 70 8.56 -0.43 10.51
CA PHE A 70 10.02 -0.54 10.57
C PHE A 70 10.49 -1.95 10.91
N GLN A 71 9.75 -2.70 11.72
CA GLN A 71 10.07 -4.09 12.05
C GLN A 71 9.90 -5.06 10.87
N LEU A 72 8.95 -4.77 9.96
CA LEU A 72 8.72 -5.54 8.74
C LEU A 72 9.67 -5.15 7.60
N LYS A 73 10.32 -3.97 7.69
CA LYS A 73 11.08 -3.32 6.62
C LYS A 73 12.52 -3.81 6.48
#